data_AF-A0A147J667-F1
#
_entry.id   AF-A0A147J667-F1
#
_cell.length_a   1.000
_cell.length_b   1.000
_cell.length_c   1.000
_cell.angle_alpha   90.00
_cell.angle_beta   90.00
_cell.angle_gamma   90.00
#
_symmetry.space_group_name_H-M   'P 1'
#
loop_
_entity.id
_entity.type
_entity.pdbx_description
1 polymer ?
#
loop_
_entity_poly.entity_id
_entity_poly.type
_entity_poly.pdbx_seq_one_letter_code
_entity_poly.pdbx_strand_id
1 'polypeptide(L)'
;MIADWTANPVTLGVDGAIRYARHGQEEWTYVRIAPDVPSFFALLADWLRYFVVERAGNLFNEDFQIDEATRDIIRNSILRPIDLDDREAALAFLLGE
;
A
#
# COMPACT_ATOMS: atom_id res chain seq x y z
N MET A 1 2.98 23.89 13.05
CA MET A 1 4.00 22.90 13.41
C MET A 1 3.82 21.73 12.45
N ILE A 2 4.64 21.67 11.39
CA ILE A 2 4.53 20.68 10.30
C ILE A 2 4.96 19.26 10.78
N ALA A 3 5.64 19.19 11.93
CA ALA A 3 6.12 17.96 12.56
C ALA A 3 5.02 17.00 13.07
N ASP A 4 3.75 17.41 13.15
CA ASP A 4 2.66 16.49 13.52
C ASP A 4 2.08 15.72 12.32
N TRP A 5 2.34 16.19 11.10
CA TRP A 5 1.87 15.52 9.87
C TRP A 5 2.88 14.48 9.36
N THR A 6 4.10 14.48 9.89
CA THR A 6 5.20 13.59 9.48
C THR A 6 5.11 12.18 10.06
N ALA A 7 4.06 11.85 10.81
CA ALA A 7 3.90 10.55 11.48
C ALA A 7 2.79 9.67 10.87
N ASN A 8 1.93 10.21 10.01
CA ASN A 8 0.84 9.44 9.42
C ASN A 8 1.28 8.90 8.06
N PRO A 9 1.59 7.59 7.92
CA PRO A 9 1.96 7.02 6.63
C PRO A 9 0.84 7.17 5.61
N VAL A 10 -0.41 7.37 6.05
CA VAL A 10 -1.58 7.51 5.20
C VAL A 10 -2.38 8.75 5.57
N THR A 11 -2.79 9.53 4.58
CA THR A 11 -3.57 10.77 4.72
C THR A 11 -4.79 10.77 3.80
N LEU A 12 -5.89 11.39 4.25
CA LEU A 12 -7.09 11.65 3.47
C LEU A 12 -6.97 13.01 2.77
N GLY A 13 -7.05 13.02 1.44
CA GLY A 13 -7.09 14.24 0.65
C GLY A 13 -8.43 14.95 0.69
N VAL A 14 -8.44 16.22 0.29
CA VAL A 14 -9.67 17.04 0.20
C VAL A 14 -10.67 16.50 -0.85
N ASP A 15 -10.20 15.69 -1.77
CA ASP A 15 -10.97 14.97 -2.78
C ASP A 15 -11.51 13.63 -2.28
N GLY A 16 -11.26 13.27 -1.03
CA GLY A 16 -11.66 11.98 -0.44
C GLY A 16 -10.68 10.83 -0.72
N ALA A 17 -9.65 11.05 -1.55
CA ALA A 17 -8.71 10.00 -1.90
C ALA A 17 -7.65 9.77 -0.83
N ILE A 18 -7.24 8.52 -0.69
CA ILE A 18 -6.26 8.07 0.30
C ILE A 18 -4.87 8.11 -0.31
N ARG A 19 -3.93 8.74 0.41
CA ARG A 19 -2.56 8.96 -0.07
C ARG A 19 -1.55 8.43 0.93
N TYR A 20 -0.57 7.71 0.42
CA TYR A 20 0.64 7.33 1.15
C TYR A 20 1.63 8.50 1.15
N ALA A 21 2.06 8.91 2.33
CA ALA A 21 3.08 9.93 2.51
C ALA A 21 4.46 9.27 2.57
N ARG A 22 5.34 9.64 1.64
CA ARG A 22 6.75 9.22 1.64
C ARG A 22 7.67 10.42 1.74
N HIS A 23 8.70 10.32 2.56
CA HIS A 23 9.73 11.34 2.67
C HIS A 23 10.91 10.98 1.77
N GLY A 24 11.10 11.73 0.68
CA GLY A 24 12.29 11.63 -0.17
C GLY A 24 13.50 12.35 0.45
N GLN A 25 14.61 12.43 -0.29
CA GLN A 25 15.80 13.14 0.19
C GLN A 25 15.58 14.65 0.39
N GLU A 26 14.54 15.25 -0.20
CA GLU A 26 14.35 16.71 -0.15
C GLU A 26 12.89 17.16 0.02
N GLU A 27 11.88 16.34 -0.34
CA GLU A 27 10.45 16.70 -0.22
C GLU A 27 9.54 15.51 0.17
N TRP A 28 8.43 15.84 0.84
CA TRP A 28 7.32 14.91 1.06
C TRP A 28 6.55 14.70 -0.25
N THR A 29 6.42 13.44 -0.68
CA THR A 29 5.50 13.07 -1.76
C THR A 29 4.26 12.42 -1.18
N TYR A 30 3.10 12.77 -1.73
CA TYR A 30 1.81 12.14 -1.39
C TYR A 30 1.29 11.41 -2.62
N VAL A 31 1.38 10.08 -2.61
CA VAL A 31 1.00 9.24 -3.74
C VAL A 31 -0.36 8.61 -3.44
N ARG A 32 -1.30 8.70 -4.38
CA ARG A 32 -2.62 8.09 -4.22
C ARG A 32 -2.50 6.57 -4.20
N ILE A 33 -3.17 5.92 -3.25
CA ILE A 33 -3.20 4.46 -3.09
C ILE A 33 -4.62 3.88 -3.11
N ALA A 34 -5.63 4.73 -2.90
CA ALA A 34 -7.04 4.38 -3.09
C ALA A 34 -7.87 5.65 -3.40
N PRO A 35 -8.95 5.52 -4.19
CA PRO A 35 -9.79 6.66 -4.57
C PRO A 35 -10.67 7.17 -3.42
N ASP A 36 -10.96 6.34 -2.42
CA ASP A 36 -11.79 6.67 -1.26
C ASP A 36 -11.53 5.76 -0.05
N VAL A 37 -12.13 6.10 1.09
CA VAL A 37 -12.04 5.33 2.35
C VAL A 37 -12.58 3.89 2.20
N PRO A 38 -13.76 3.65 1.60
CA PRO A 38 -14.25 2.28 1.40
C PRO A 38 -13.28 1.39 0.61
N SER A 39 -12.72 1.91 -0.49
CA SER A 39 -11.76 1.19 -1.33
C SER A 39 -10.47 0.88 -0.57
N PHE A 40 -10.03 1.81 0.27
CA PHE A 40 -8.88 1.59 1.15
C PHE A 40 -9.13 0.51 2.19
N PHE A 41 -10.30 0.46 2.83
CA PHE A 41 -10.62 -0.61 3.78
C PHE A 41 -10.77 -1.97 3.09
N ALA A 42 -11.32 -2.02 1.88
CA ALA A 42 -11.36 -3.24 1.08
C ALA A 42 -9.94 -3.76 0.77
N LEU A 43 -9.05 -2.86 0.34
CA LEU A 43 -7.63 -3.15 0.12
C LEU A 43 -6.96 -3.74 1.38
N LEU A 44 -7.14 -3.09 2.54
CA LEU A 44 -6.56 -3.58 3.79
C LEU A 44 -7.14 -4.94 4.22
N ALA A 45 -8.44 -5.16 4.02
CA ALA A 45 -9.08 -6.43 4.36
C ALA A 45 -8.51 -7.58 3.51
N ASP A 46 -8.39 -7.38 2.19
CA ASP A 46 -7.79 -8.37 1.29
C ASP A 46 -6.31 -8.59 1.62
N TRP A 47 -5.57 -7.52 1.91
CA TRP A 47 -4.18 -7.63 2.34
C TRP A 47 -4.02 -8.42 3.63
N LEU A 48 -4.81 -8.12 4.67
CA LEU A 48 -4.74 -8.83 5.94
C LEU A 48 -5.07 -10.31 5.78
N ARG A 49 -6.07 -10.65 4.95
CA ARG A 49 -6.38 -12.04 4.64
C ARG A 49 -5.18 -12.74 4.00
N TYR A 50 -4.59 -12.14 2.97
CA TYR A 50 -3.45 -12.73 2.29
C TYR A 50 -2.20 -12.82 3.18
N PHE A 51 -1.78 -11.70 3.77
CA PHE A 51 -0.53 -11.62 4.52
C PHE A 51 -0.60 -12.38 5.84
N VAL A 52 -1.66 -12.19 6.64
CA VAL A 52 -1.73 -12.78 7.98
C VAL A 52 -2.25 -14.21 7.93
N VAL A 53 -3.32 -14.47 7.17
CA VAL A 53 -3.99 -15.79 7.18
C VAL A 53 -3.30 -16.76 6.24
N GLU A 54 -3.04 -16.37 4.99
CA GLU A 54 -2.51 -17.29 3.97
C GLU A 54 -0.97 -17.40 4.03
N ARG A 55 -0.29 -16.33 4.47
CA ARG A 55 1.18 -16.25 4.50
C ARG A 55 1.79 -16.21 5.90
N ALA A 56 0.96 -16.32 6.95
CA ALA A 56 1.40 -16.34 8.35
C ALA A 56 2.32 -15.16 8.74
N GLY A 57 2.15 -14.01 8.10
CA GLY A 57 2.95 -12.81 8.34
C GLY A 57 4.36 -12.84 7.73
N ASN A 58 4.65 -13.76 6.81
CA ASN A 58 5.95 -13.83 6.13
C ASN A 58 5.80 -13.98 4.61
N LEU A 59 6.36 -13.03 3.86
CA LEU A 59 6.41 -13.04 2.39
C LEU A 59 7.81 -13.29 1.84
N PHE A 60 8.81 -13.36 2.72
CA PHE A 60 10.20 -13.49 2.31
C PHE A 60 10.52 -14.96 2.02
N ASN A 61 11.25 -15.16 0.94
CA ASN A 61 11.90 -16.44 0.62
C ASN A 61 13.19 -16.61 1.45
N GLU A 62 13.94 -17.68 1.18
CA GLU A 62 15.20 -18.01 1.86
C GLU A 62 16.30 -16.94 1.69
N ASP A 63 16.21 -16.13 0.63
CA ASP A 63 17.14 -15.04 0.32
C ASP A 63 16.68 -13.69 0.88
N PHE A 64 15.66 -13.66 1.74
CA PHE A 64 15.04 -12.44 2.28
C PHE A 64 14.48 -11.51 1.18
N GLN A 65 14.00 -12.09 0.08
CA GLN A 65 13.37 -11.39 -1.03
C GLN A 65 11.90 -11.78 -1.17
N ILE A 66 11.12 -10.88 -1.76
CA ILE A 66 9.74 -11.16 -2.18
C ILE A 66 9.78 -11.48 -3.66
N ASP A 67 9.48 -12.74 -4.02
CA ASP A 67 9.56 -13.20 -5.41
C ASP A 67 8.48 -12.56 -6.31
N GLU A 68 8.74 -12.59 -7.62
CA GLU A 68 7.84 -11.97 -8.60
C GLU A 68 6.47 -12.65 -8.63
N ALA A 69 6.40 -13.96 -8.39
CA ALA A 69 5.15 -14.70 -8.33
C ALA A 69 4.24 -14.18 -7.19
N THR A 70 4.83 -13.84 -6.04
CA THR A 70 4.14 -13.24 -4.90
C THR A 70 3.67 -11.82 -5.24
N ARG A 71 4.51 -11.01 -5.89
CA ARG A 71 4.09 -9.68 -6.38
C ARG A 71 2.93 -9.78 -7.35
N ASP A 72 2.96 -10.72 -8.28
CA ASP A 72 1.90 -10.95 -9.25
C ASP A 72 0.59 -11.39 -8.61
N ILE A 73 0.64 -12.23 -7.58
CA ILE A 73 -0.56 -12.58 -6.80
C ILE A 73 -1.16 -11.32 -6.17
N ILE A 74 -0.33 -10.47 -5.57
CA ILE A 74 -0.79 -9.23 -4.93
C ILE A 74 -1.42 -8.31 -5.98
N ARG A 75 -0.76 -8.08 -7.12
CA ARG A 75 -1.29 -7.26 -8.22
C ARG A 75 -2.63 -7.75 -8.74
N ASN A 76 -2.76 -9.06 -8.96
CA ASN A 76 -3.91 -9.63 -9.64
C ASN A 76 -5.09 -9.96 -8.73
N SER A 77 -4.83 -10.21 -7.45
CA SER A 77 -5.84 -10.65 -6.49
C SER A 77 -6.21 -9.55 -5.49
N ILE A 78 -5.20 -8.87 -4.93
CA ILE A 78 -5.36 -7.91 -3.83
C ILE A 78 -5.59 -6.50 -4.37
N LEU A 79 -4.85 -6.11 -5.41
CA LEU A 79 -4.94 -4.78 -6.02
C LEU A 79 -5.96 -4.69 -7.16
N ARG A 80 -6.69 -5.78 -7.44
CA ARG A 80 -7.76 -5.79 -8.43
C ARG A 80 -8.80 -4.66 -8.27
N PRO A 81 -9.30 -4.33 -7.06
CA PRO A 81 -10.29 -3.26 -6.89
C PRO A 81 -9.67 -1.85 -6.96
N ILE A 82 -8.34 -1.74 -7.01
CA ILE A 82 -7.64 -0.47 -7.13
C ILE A 82 -7.45 -0.11 -8.61
N ASP A 83 -7.65 1.18 -8.92
CA ASP A 83 -7.43 1.74 -10.25
C ASP A 83 -6.01 1.47 -10.74
N LEU A 84 -5.85 1.15 -12.03
CA LEU A 84 -4.55 0.79 -12.62
C LEU A 84 -3.45 1.82 -12.31
N ASP A 85 -3.79 3.11 -12.36
CA ASP A 85 -2.88 4.22 -12.09
C ASP A 85 -2.34 4.24 -10.65
N ASP A 86 -3.08 3.66 -9.70
CA ASP A 86 -2.74 3.65 -8.27
C ASP A 86 -2.09 2.32 -7.83
N ARG A 87 -2.14 1.27 -8.65
CA ARG A 87 -1.73 -0.09 -8.23
C ARG A 87 -0.27 -0.19 -7.82
N GLU A 88 0.66 0.38 -8.57
CA GLU A 88 2.08 0.29 -8.22
C GLU A 88 2.39 1.05 -6.92
N ALA A 89 1.70 2.17 -6.68
CA ALA A 89 1.82 2.90 -5.42
C ALA A 89 1.22 2.11 -4.25
N ALA A 90 0.06 1.48 -4.45
CA ALA A 90 -0.56 0.61 -3.46
C ALA A 90 0.31 -0.64 -3.18
N LEU A 91 0.94 -1.22 -4.21
CA LEU A 91 1.87 -2.34 -4.06
C LEU A 91 3.07 -1.95 -3.19
N ALA A 92 3.74 -0.84 -3.53
CA ALA A 92 4.87 -0.33 -2.77
C ALA A 92 4.48 -0.07 -1.31
N PHE A 93 3.30 0.54 -1.07
CA PHE A 93 2.76 0.75 0.26
C PHE A 93 2.57 -0.55 1.06
N LEU A 94 1.98 -1.59 0.44
CA LEU A 94 1.77 -2.88 1.12
C LEU A 94 3.08 -3.61 1.44
N LEU A 95 4.10 -3.45 0.58
CA LEU A 95 5.41 -4.10 0.73
C LEU A 95 6.39 -3.29 1.59
N GLY A 96 6.06 -2.03 1.92
CA GLY A 96 6.94 -1.13 2.68
C GLY A 96 8.10 -0.57 1.86
N GLU A 97 7.90 -0.36 0.55
CA GLU A 97 8.88 0.15 -0.42
C GLU A 97 8.80 1.68 -0.63
#